data_AF-A0A1G1TJ29-F1
#
_entry.id   AF-A0A1G1TJ29-F1
#
_cell.length_a   1.000
_cell.length_b   1.000
_cell.length_c   1.000
_cell.angle_alpha   90.00
_cell.angle_beta   90.00
_cell.angle_gamma   90.00
#
_symmetry.space_group_name_H-M   'P 1'
#
loop_
_entity.id
_entity.type
_entity.pdbx_description
1 polymer ?
#
loop_
_entity_poly.entity_id
_entity_poly.type
_entity_poly.pdbx_seq_one_letter_code
_entity_poly.pdbx_strand_id
1 'polypeptide(L)'
;MVLRGPVAQGASSVGYAFLERHVRTLRTPEAVSVSEAAPVNVMLYVSQQGVKADRRYTDGNFWRVLDFDFVAGRPYNAPEVRDTAHVLVLNETVARRCFGTAAAAVGRAVQLEGQPYRVVGVVADVPTSRERTYAECWVPVTTTAADLRDANHLGEYQAIILAKRAADVPAIQAEYQQVLRRLPIPDPQQYKEMRSYARTLLAHYMASRDNDADQSGDAAAFWQCWLGLGFLFMLLPVLNLVNINVSRTLERAAEIGVRKAFGATAGRLVG
;
A
#
# COMPACT_ATOMS: atom_id res chain seq x y z
N MET A 1 -2.19 -14.29 -0.35
CA MET A 1 -1.80 -15.69 -0.12
C MET A 1 -1.98 -16.46 -1.41
N VAL A 2 -1.07 -17.38 -1.70
CA VAL A 2 -1.09 -18.22 -2.90
C VAL A 2 -1.06 -19.68 -2.45
N LEU A 3 -2.03 -20.45 -2.93
CA LEU A 3 -2.10 -21.90 -2.80
C LEU A 3 -1.82 -22.50 -4.18
N ARG A 4 -0.82 -23.38 -4.29
CA ARG A 4 -0.47 -24.07 -5.54
C ARG A 4 -0.67 -25.57 -5.38
N GLY A 5 -1.28 -26.18 -6.38
CA GLY A 5 -1.49 -27.61 -6.48
C GLY A 5 -1.44 -28.11 -7.94
N PRO A 6 -1.40 -29.43 -8.16
CA PRO A 6 -1.29 -30.02 -9.48
C PRO A 6 -2.55 -29.80 -10.34
N VAL A 7 -3.71 -29.59 -9.70
CA VAL A 7 -5.03 -29.47 -10.38
C VAL A 7 -5.69 -28.11 -10.12
N ALA A 8 -5.26 -27.37 -9.11
CA ALA A 8 -5.84 -26.09 -8.71
C ALA A 8 -4.75 -25.09 -8.28
N GLN A 9 -4.96 -23.82 -8.63
CA GLN A 9 -4.19 -22.69 -8.12
C GLN A 9 -5.18 -21.65 -7.60
N GLY A 10 -4.93 -21.15 -6.40
CA GLY A 10 -5.72 -20.10 -5.77
C GLY A 10 -4.82 -18.98 -5.32
N ALA A 11 -5.06 -17.75 -5.78
CA ALA A 11 -4.41 -16.56 -5.28
C ALA A 11 -5.49 -15.58 -4.81
N SER A 12 -5.51 -15.29 -3.52
CA SER A 12 -6.45 -14.33 -2.95
C SER A 12 -5.86 -13.62 -1.73
N SER A 13 -6.58 -12.63 -1.22
CA SER A 13 -6.34 -12.08 0.11
C SER A 13 -6.60 -13.14 1.18
N VAL A 14 -6.34 -12.79 2.43
CA VAL A 14 -6.33 -13.75 3.54
C VAL A 14 -7.68 -13.74 4.25
N GLY A 15 -8.11 -14.87 4.79
CA GLY A 15 -9.32 -14.96 5.60
C GLY A 15 -9.17 -14.21 6.93
N TYR A 16 -10.25 -13.62 7.44
CA TYR A 16 -10.23 -12.88 8.71
C TYR A 16 -9.79 -13.77 9.88
N ALA A 17 -10.36 -14.97 10.00
CA ALA A 17 -10.03 -15.90 11.09
C ALA A 17 -8.55 -16.33 11.07
N PHE A 18 -7.94 -16.45 9.89
CA PHE A 18 -6.51 -16.72 9.77
C PHE A 18 -5.69 -15.56 10.35
N LEU A 19 -6.00 -14.32 9.98
CA LEU A 19 -5.27 -13.14 10.46
C LEU A 19 -5.42 -12.98 11.97
N GLU A 20 -6.63 -13.19 12.49
CA GLU A 20 -6.93 -13.07 13.91
C GLU A 20 -6.17 -14.14 14.74
N ARG A 21 -6.13 -15.39 14.28
CA ARG A 21 -5.48 -16.49 15.01
C ARG A 21 -3.96 -16.49 14.89
N HIS A 22 -3.42 -16.13 13.72
CA HIS A 22 -2.02 -16.38 13.38
C HIS A 22 -1.18 -15.12 13.18
N VAL A 23 -1.78 -13.99 12.83
CA VAL A 23 -1.05 -12.74 12.56
C VAL A 23 -1.18 -11.75 13.71
N ARG A 24 -2.34 -11.65 14.35
CA ARG A 24 -2.50 -10.80 15.55
C ARG A 24 -1.69 -11.30 16.75
N THR A 25 -1.33 -12.59 16.77
CA THR A 25 -0.58 -13.24 17.84
C THR A 25 0.95 -13.12 17.72
N LEU A 26 1.44 -12.46 16.66
CA LEU A 26 2.86 -12.13 16.49
C LEU A 26 3.36 -11.23 17.62
N ARG A 27 4.57 -11.48 18.12
CA ARG A 27 5.13 -10.80 19.30
C ARG A 27 6.11 -9.69 18.95
N THR A 28 6.77 -9.79 17.80
CA THR A 28 7.78 -8.82 17.37
C THR A 28 7.18 -7.45 16.99
N PRO A 29 6.02 -7.38 16.30
CA PRO A 29 5.39 -6.10 15.97
C PRO A 29 5.04 -5.24 17.19
N GLU A 30 4.90 -3.93 16.97
CA GLU A 30 4.28 -3.05 17.97
C GLU A 30 2.77 -3.25 18.02
N ALA A 31 2.14 -3.28 16.84
CA ALA A 31 0.70 -3.41 16.69
C ALA A 31 0.38 -4.10 15.36
N VAL A 32 -0.75 -4.80 15.36
CA VAL A 32 -1.33 -5.42 14.17
C VAL A 32 -2.77 -4.94 14.06
N SER A 33 -3.11 -4.44 12.88
CA SER A 33 -4.48 -4.13 12.48
C SER A 33 -4.92 -5.08 11.39
N VAL A 34 -6.21 -5.42 11.39
CA VAL A 34 -6.86 -6.16 10.31
C VAL A 34 -7.84 -5.24 9.60
N SER A 35 -7.78 -5.24 8.27
CA SER A 35 -8.75 -4.56 7.42
C SER A 35 -9.12 -5.43 6.23
N GLU A 36 -10.23 -5.10 5.60
CA GLU A 36 -10.52 -5.57 4.25
C GLU A 36 -9.46 -5.05 3.26
N ALA A 37 -9.12 -5.87 2.27
CA ALA A 37 -8.02 -5.65 1.36
C ALA A 37 -8.35 -4.59 0.30
N ALA A 38 -9.58 -4.59 -0.19
CA ALA A 38 -10.13 -3.63 -1.14
C ALA A 38 -11.40 -2.99 -0.55
N PRO A 39 -11.72 -1.75 -0.90
CA PRO A 39 -13.00 -1.20 -0.53
C PRO A 39 -14.10 -1.74 -1.45
N VAL A 40 -15.33 -1.76 -0.96
CA VAL A 40 -16.52 -2.16 -1.71
C VAL A 40 -17.40 -0.93 -1.94
N ASN A 41 -17.86 -0.73 -3.17
CA ASN A 41 -18.77 0.36 -3.47
C ASN A 41 -20.13 0.10 -2.84
N VAL A 42 -20.62 1.05 -2.05
CA VAL A 42 -21.89 0.98 -1.35
C VAL A 42 -22.70 2.26 -1.56
N MET A 43 -23.98 2.19 -1.24
CA MET A 43 -24.85 3.35 -1.16
C MET A 43 -25.16 3.66 0.30
N LEU A 44 -24.80 4.86 0.74
CA LEU A 44 -25.22 5.43 2.01
C LEU A 44 -26.53 6.18 1.79
N TYR A 45 -27.53 5.99 2.65
CA TYR A 45 -28.76 6.79 2.59
C TYR A 45 -28.89 7.70 3.81
N VAL A 46 -29.10 8.99 3.54
CA VAL A 46 -29.42 10.02 4.54
C VAL A 46 -30.71 10.70 4.13
N SER A 47 -31.76 10.57 4.94
CA SER A 47 -33.09 11.16 4.64
C SER A 47 -33.59 10.88 3.21
N GLN A 48 -33.45 9.63 2.74
CA GLN A 48 -33.77 9.15 1.38
C GLN A 48 -32.86 9.62 0.25
N GLN A 49 -31.85 10.45 0.51
CA GLN A 49 -30.81 10.77 -0.45
C GLN A 49 -29.72 9.69 -0.44
N GLY A 50 -29.48 9.07 -1.59
CA GLY A 50 -28.39 8.11 -1.78
C GLY A 50 -27.06 8.80 -2.12
N VAL A 51 -26.01 8.45 -1.39
CA VAL A 51 -24.63 8.90 -1.62
C VAL A 51 -23.76 7.67 -1.82
N LYS A 52 -23.17 7.54 -3.02
CA LYS A 52 -22.16 6.50 -3.28
C LYS A 52 -20.93 6.75 -2.42
N ALA A 53 -20.42 5.68 -1.82
CA ALA A 53 -19.21 5.69 -1.04
C ALA A 53 -18.46 4.38 -1.19
N ASP A 54 -17.14 4.42 -1.07
CA ASP A 54 -16.31 3.23 -0.96
C ASP A 54 -16.17 2.82 0.52
N ARG A 55 -16.70 1.65 0.89
CA ARG A 55 -16.71 1.13 2.27
C ARG A 55 -15.55 0.17 2.50
N ARG A 56 -14.95 0.21 3.69
CA ARG A 56 -13.96 -0.77 4.13
C ARG A 56 -14.23 -1.28 5.55
N TYR A 57 -14.12 -2.60 5.75
CA TYR A 57 -14.16 -3.22 7.08
C TYR A 57 -12.80 -3.05 7.74
N THR A 58 -12.79 -2.59 8.99
CA THR A 58 -11.56 -2.27 9.73
C THR A 58 -11.71 -2.62 11.21
N ASP A 59 -10.61 -2.96 11.86
CA ASP A 59 -10.58 -3.18 13.31
C ASP A 59 -10.26 -1.88 14.08
N GLY A 60 -10.38 -1.93 15.41
CA GLY A 60 -10.10 -0.77 16.26
C GLY A 60 -8.64 -0.29 16.19
N ASN A 61 -7.70 -1.20 15.90
CA ASN A 61 -6.27 -0.88 15.81
C ASN A 61 -5.92 -0.10 14.53
N PHE A 62 -6.78 -0.14 13.51
CA PHE A 62 -6.55 0.51 12.21
C PHE A 62 -6.19 1.99 12.36
N TRP A 63 -6.94 2.70 13.20
CA TRP A 63 -6.75 4.13 13.44
C TRP A 63 -5.43 4.44 14.16
N ARG A 64 -5.00 3.56 15.08
CA ARG A 64 -3.73 3.71 15.80
C ARG A 64 -2.53 3.37 14.91
N VAL A 65 -2.65 2.34 14.09
CA VAL A 65 -1.54 1.87 13.23
C VAL A 65 -1.24 2.85 12.11
N LEU A 66 -2.26 3.51 11.57
CA LEU A 66 -2.13 4.37 10.40
C LEU A 66 -2.14 5.87 10.71
N ASP A 67 -2.39 6.23 11.98
CA ASP A 67 -2.38 7.61 12.49
C ASP A 67 -3.21 8.57 11.64
N PHE A 68 -4.50 8.29 11.53
CA PHE A 68 -5.43 9.10 10.72
C PHE A 68 -5.80 10.41 11.43
N ASP A 69 -5.84 11.49 10.66
CA ASP A 69 -6.29 12.80 11.13
C ASP A 69 -7.82 12.89 11.21
N PHE A 70 -8.36 12.90 12.43
CA PHE A 70 -9.79 13.12 12.66
C PHE A 70 -10.10 14.62 12.66
N VAL A 71 -10.87 15.07 11.68
CA VAL A 71 -11.35 16.46 11.57
C VAL A 71 -12.58 16.72 12.43
N ALA A 72 -13.32 15.66 12.81
CA ALA A 72 -14.41 15.72 13.76
C ALA A 72 -14.63 14.36 14.45
N GLY A 73 -15.09 14.37 15.71
CA GLY A 73 -15.43 13.14 16.44
C GLY A 73 -14.21 12.32 16.82
N ARG A 74 -14.32 10.98 16.73
CA ARG A 74 -13.29 10.04 17.19
C ARG A 74 -13.29 8.72 16.41
N PRO A 75 -12.21 7.92 16.50
CA PRO A 75 -12.29 6.52 16.09
C PRO A 75 -13.32 5.75 16.93
N TYR A 76 -13.87 4.67 16.35
CA TYR A 76 -14.63 3.71 17.13
C TYR A 76 -13.71 2.99 18.13
N ASN A 77 -14.22 2.70 19.32
CA ASN A 77 -13.43 2.14 20.42
C ASN A 77 -13.53 0.61 20.48
N ALA A 78 -12.67 -0.02 21.30
CA ALA A 78 -12.63 -1.48 21.41
C ALA A 78 -13.96 -2.12 21.86
N PRO A 79 -14.72 -1.55 22.83
CA PRO A 79 -16.08 -2.00 23.11
C PRO A 79 -17.03 -1.95 21.91
N GLU A 80 -17.07 -0.85 21.16
CA GLU A 80 -17.93 -0.72 19.98
C GLU A 80 -17.61 -1.76 18.91
N VAL A 81 -16.33 -2.09 18.71
CA VAL A 81 -15.92 -3.18 17.82
C VAL A 81 -16.35 -4.53 18.39
N ARG A 82 -16.01 -4.85 19.64
CA ARG A 82 -16.31 -6.16 20.25
C ARG A 82 -17.81 -6.45 20.31
N ASP A 83 -18.62 -5.44 20.62
CA ASP A 83 -20.06 -5.59 20.81
C ASP A 83 -20.84 -5.43 19.49
N THR A 84 -20.13 -5.44 18.35
CA THR A 84 -20.70 -5.34 17.00
C THR A 84 -21.61 -4.12 16.84
N ALA A 85 -21.18 -2.97 17.38
CA ALA A 85 -21.95 -1.75 17.27
C ALA A 85 -21.97 -1.27 15.80
N HIS A 86 -23.14 -0.90 15.30
CA HIS A 86 -23.30 -0.25 14.01
C HIS A 86 -22.83 1.21 14.09
N VAL A 87 -21.52 1.39 14.13
CA VAL A 87 -20.85 2.70 14.08
C VAL A 87 -20.02 2.80 12.81
N LEU A 88 -19.85 4.02 12.29
CA LEU A 88 -19.06 4.25 11.10
C LEU A 88 -18.22 5.53 11.21
N VAL A 89 -17.14 5.58 10.46
CA VAL A 89 -16.31 6.77 10.24
C VAL A 89 -16.40 7.16 8.77
N LEU A 90 -16.56 8.45 8.47
CA LEU A 90 -16.60 8.97 7.10
C LEU A 90 -15.34 9.75 6.77
N ASN A 91 -15.01 9.89 5.49
CA ASN A 91 -14.11 10.98 5.08
C ASN A 91 -14.86 12.33 5.05
N GLU A 92 -14.10 13.42 4.99
CA GLU A 92 -14.63 14.77 5.02
C GLU A 92 -15.58 15.04 3.83
N THR A 93 -15.22 14.56 2.63
CA THR A 93 -16.04 14.78 1.43
C THR A 93 -17.41 14.11 1.51
N VAL A 94 -17.50 12.85 1.95
CA VAL A 94 -18.79 12.16 2.12
C VAL A 94 -19.58 12.77 3.29
N ALA A 95 -18.91 13.14 4.38
CA ALA A 95 -19.56 13.83 5.50
C ALA A 95 -20.22 15.15 5.06
N ARG A 96 -19.53 15.97 4.26
CA ARG A 96 -20.08 17.21 3.68
C ARG A 96 -21.23 16.95 2.73
N ARG A 97 -21.14 15.93 1.87
CA ARG A 97 -22.22 15.56 0.94
C ARG A 97 -23.48 15.08 1.65
N CYS A 98 -23.32 14.36 2.76
CA CYS A 98 -24.42 13.80 3.54
C CYS A 98 -25.05 14.79 4.52
N PHE A 99 -24.24 15.65 5.16
CA PHE A 99 -24.63 16.45 6.32
C PHE A 99 -24.22 17.93 6.25
N GLY A 100 -23.66 18.38 5.13
CA GLY A 100 -23.19 19.75 4.91
C GLY A 100 -21.82 20.05 5.50
N THR A 101 -21.50 19.54 6.70
CA THR A 101 -20.20 19.74 7.36
C THR A 101 -19.71 18.49 8.09
N ALA A 102 -18.39 18.38 8.32
CA ALA A 102 -17.81 17.27 9.08
C ALA A 102 -18.33 17.21 10.53
N ALA A 103 -18.43 18.35 11.20
CA ALA A 103 -18.93 18.41 12.58
C ALA A 103 -20.41 18.01 12.68
N ALA A 104 -21.24 18.40 11.72
CA ALA A 104 -22.66 18.05 11.69
C ALA A 104 -22.92 16.57 11.45
N ALA A 105 -21.97 15.84 10.86
CA ALA A 105 -22.11 14.41 10.61
C ALA A 105 -22.04 13.59 11.90
N VAL A 106 -21.19 13.98 12.86
CA VAL A 106 -20.95 13.20 14.09
C VAL A 106 -22.24 13.06 14.91
N GLY A 107 -22.54 11.82 15.33
CA GLY A 107 -23.75 11.47 16.07
C GLY A 107 -24.99 11.24 15.20
N ARG A 108 -24.95 11.56 13.91
CA ARG A 108 -26.07 11.32 12.98
C ARG A 108 -26.11 9.86 12.54
N ALA A 109 -27.29 9.43 12.13
CA ALA A 109 -27.51 8.11 11.56
C ALA A 109 -27.42 8.15 10.03
N VAL A 110 -26.84 7.11 9.45
CA VAL A 110 -26.78 6.81 8.01
C VAL A 110 -27.28 5.39 7.83
N GLN A 111 -28.07 5.14 6.80
CA GLN A 111 -28.43 3.78 6.42
C GLN A 111 -27.35 3.22 5.49
N LEU A 112 -26.80 2.06 5.84
CA LEU A 112 -25.83 1.30 5.05
C LEU A 112 -26.33 -0.14 4.99
N GLU A 113 -26.53 -0.68 3.78
CA GLU A 113 -26.97 -2.07 3.57
C GLU A 113 -28.25 -2.44 4.34
N GLY A 114 -29.16 -1.46 4.48
CA GLY A 114 -30.43 -1.63 5.20
C GLY A 114 -30.34 -1.58 6.73
N GLN A 115 -29.15 -1.32 7.29
CA GLN A 115 -28.93 -1.17 8.72
C GLN A 115 -28.56 0.27 9.10
N PRO A 116 -29.06 0.79 10.23
CA PRO A 116 -28.72 2.13 10.70
C PRO A 116 -27.35 2.13 11.37
N TYR A 117 -26.42 2.89 10.83
CA TYR A 117 -25.11 3.14 11.42
C TYR A 117 -25.02 4.57 11.97
N ARG A 118 -24.39 4.73 13.13
CA ARG A 118 -24.11 6.04 13.72
C ARG A 118 -22.71 6.51 13.34
N VAL A 119 -22.61 7.73 12.80
CA VAL A 119 -21.31 8.36 12.53
C VAL A 119 -20.64 8.72 13.86
N VAL A 120 -19.45 8.18 14.13
CA VAL A 120 -18.69 8.48 15.37
C VAL A 120 -17.49 9.39 15.13
N GLY A 121 -17.03 9.48 13.88
CA GLY A 121 -15.92 10.33 13.50
C GLY A 121 -15.91 10.65 12.02
N VAL A 122 -15.16 11.69 11.68
CA VAL A 122 -14.86 12.11 10.32
C VAL A 122 -13.36 12.31 10.22
N VAL A 123 -12.74 11.72 9.22
CA VAL A 123 -11.31 11.84 8.92
C VAL A 123 -11.08 12.73 7.71
N ALA A 124 -9.88 13.30 7.59
CA ALA A 124 -9.46 13.99 6.38
C ALA A 124 -9.54 13.06 5.15
N ASP A 125 -9.71 13.63 3.96
CA ASP A 125 -9.81 12.85 2.73
C ASP A 125 -8.51 12.06 2.47
N VAL A 126 -8.66 10.74 2.32
CA VAL A 126 -7.54 9.84 2.02
C VAL A 126 -7.35 9.78 0.50
N PRO A 127 -6.14 9.95 -0.04
CA PRO A 127 -5.89 9.80 -1.47
C PRO A 127 -6.21 8.39 -1.96
N THR A 128 -6.85 8.29 -3.13
CA THR A 128 -7.17 7.01 -3.80
C THR A 128 -5.90 6.19 -4.13
N SER A 129 -4.74 6.85 -4.27
CA SER A 129 -3.44 6.20 -4.46
C SER A 129 -3.01 5.34 -3.26
N ARG A 130 -3.60 5.53 -2.08
CA ARG A 130 -3.38 4.67 -0.90
C ARG A 130 -4.32 3.47 -0.94
N GLU A 131 -4.25 2.66 -1.99
CA GLU A 131 -5.20 1.55 -2.28
C GLU A 131 -5.49 0.62 -1.10
N ARG A 132 -4.54 0.41 -0.18
CA ARG A 132 -4.68 -0.50 0.97
C ARG A 132 -5.33 0.12 2.20
N THR A 133 -5.50 1.43 2.24
CA THR A 133 -6.08 2.14 3.40
C THR A 133 -7.21 3.08 3.01
N TYR A 134 -7.32 3.40 1.71
CA TYR A 134 -8.36 4.24 1.15
C TYR A 134 -9.74 3.62 1.33
N ALA A 135 -10.65 4.45 1.82
CA ALA A 135 -12.09 4.30 1.75
C ALA A 135 -12.70 5.70 1.93
N GLU A 136 -14.01 5.79 1.76
CA GLU A 136 -14.79 6.98 2.11
C GLU A 136 -15.70 6.70 3.33
N CYS A 137 -15.91 5.42 3.64
CA CYS A 137 -16.65 4.94 4.79
C CYS A 137 -15.89 3.75 5.43
N TRP A 138 -15.67 3.79 6.74
CA TRP A 138 -15.07 2.70 7.50
C TRP A 138 -16.04 2.19 8.55
N VAL A 139 -16.17 0.87 8.63
CA VAL A 139 -17.06 0.19 9.56
C VAL A 139 -16.31 -0.91 10.31
N PRO A 140 -16.68 -1.22 11.57
CA PRO A 140 -16.07 -2.31 12.32
C PRO A 140 -16.19 -3.64 11.58
N VAL A 141 -15.09 -4.36 11.44
CA VAL A 141 -15.05 -5.70 10.83
C VAL A 141 -15.98 -6.71 11.51
N THR A 142 -16.35 -6.46 12.76
CA THR A 142 -17.25 -7.32 13.53
C THR A 142 -18.71 -7.25 13.10
N THR A 143 -19.11 -6.28 12.25
CA THR A 143 -20.49 -6.17 11.76
C THR A 143 -20.83 -7.16 10.63
N THR A 144 -19.84 -7.80 10.00
CA THR A 144 -20.04 -8.89 9.04
C THR A 144 -19.87 -10.27 9.71
N ALA A 145 -20.96 -10.84 10.23
CA ALA A 145 -20.90 -12.11 10.97
C ALA A 145 -20.49 -13.33 10.12
N ALA A 146 -20.70 -13.27 8.80
CA ALA A 146 -20.39 -14.38 7.89
C ALA A 146 -18.88 -14.58 7.72
N ASP A 147 -18.15 -13.49 7.48
CA ASP A 147 -16.70 -13.54 7.22
C ASP A 147 -15.89 -13.91 8.46
N LEU A 148 -16.36 -13.50 9.65
CA LEU A 148 -15.69 -13.80 10.93
C LEU A 148 -15.69 -15.29 11.27
N ARG A 149 -16.70 -16.02 10.77
CA ARG A 149 -16.91 -17.45 11.04
C ARG A 149 -16.27 -18.34 9.99
N ASP A 150 -15.86 -17.78 8.86
CA ASP A 150 -15.17 -18.54 7.83
C ASP A 150 -13.75 -18.92 8.32
N ALA A 151 -13.51 -20.23 8.41
CA ALA A 151 -12.22 -20.79 8.79
C ALA A 151 -11.23 -20.89 7.60
N ASN A 152 -11.68 -20.54 6.40
CA ASN A 152 -10.85 -20.56 5.20
C ASN A 152 -9.64 -19.62 5.36
N HIS A 153 -8.51 -20.07 4.81
CA HIS A 153 -7.27 -19.28 4.82
C HIS A 153 -7.29 -18.17 3.76
N LEU A 154 -8.08 -18.36 2.71
CA LEU A 154 -8.35 -17.35 1.69
C LEU A 154 -9.58 -16.54 2.07
N GLY A 155 -9.57 -15.25 1.72
CA GLY A 155 -10.69 -14.35 1.96
C GLY A 155 -10.38 -12.96 1.42
N GLU A 156 -11.02 -11.93 1.96
CA GLU A 156 -10.94 -10.56 1.45
C GLU A 156 -10.17 -9.61 2.37
N TYR A 157 -9.40 -10.14 3.33
CA TYR A 157 -8.75 -9.36 4.37
C TYR A 157 -7.22 -9.31 4.24
N GLN A 158 -6.64 -8.29 4.88
CA GLN A 158 -5.21 -8.07 5.01
C GLN A 158 -4.87 -7.67 6.44
N ALA A 159 -3.61 -7.91 6.84
CA ALA A 159 -3.06 -7.37 8.07
C ALA A 159 -2.11 -6.21 7.75
N ILE A 160 -2.21 -5.14 8.53
CA ILE A 160 -1.29 -4.01 8.54
C ILE A 160 -0.48 -4.11 9.83
N ILE A 161 0.83 -4.28 9.68
CA ILE A 161 1.74 -4.56 10.80
C ILE A 161 2.63 -3.34 11.03
N LEU A 162 2.55 -2.77 12.23
CA LEU A 162 3.40 -1.67 12.67
C LEU A 162 4.65 -2.24 13.36
N ALA A 163 5.83 -1.95 12.79
CA ALA A 163 7.10 -2.28 13.42
C ALA A 163 7.50 -1.20 14.43
N LYS A 164 8.04 -1.59 15.59
CA LYS A 164 8.57 -0.64 16.60
C LYS A 164 9.69 0.22 16.03
N ARG A 165 10.54 -0.39 15.20
CA ARG A 165 11.64 0.25 14.47
C ARG A 165 11.75 -0.36 13.09
N ALA A 166 12.27 0.41 12.12
CA ALA A 166 12.52 -0.10 10.78
C ALA A 166 13.45 -1.34 10.75
N ALA A 167 14.39 -1.43 11.69
CA ALA A 167 15.30 -2.56 11.84
C ALA A 167 14.61 -3.88 12.27
N ASP A 168 13.40 -3.80 12.84
CA ASP A 168 12.66 -4.98 13.30
C ASP A 168 11.87 -5.66 12.16
N VAL A 169 11.77 -5.02 10.98
CA VAL A 169 11.02 -5.55 9.83
C VAL A 169 11.49 -6.95 9.40
N PRO A 170 12.79 -7.23 9.23
CA PRO A 170 13.23 -8.58 8.86
C PRO A 170 12.87 -9.63 9.93
N ALA A 171 12.89 -9.26 11.21
CA ALA A 171 12.51 -10.16 12.30
C ALA A 171 11.00 -10.47 12.28
N ILE A 172 10.15 -9.46 12.04
CA ILE A 172 8.70 -9.64 11.85
C ILE A 172 8.41 -10.56 10.65
N GLN A 173 9.12 -10.35 9.53
CA GLN A 173 8.97 -11.20 8.35
C GLN A 173 9.36 -12.65 8.64
N ALA A 174 10.47 -12.88 9.35
CA ALA A 174 10.91 -14.20 9.75
C ALA A 174 9.92 -14.89 10.71
N GLU A 175 9.40 -14.16 11.70
CA GLU A 175 8.39 -14.66 12.63
C GLU A 175 7.12 -15.09 11.88
N TYR A 176 6.62 -14.25 10.97
CA TYR A 176 5.46 -14.57 10.13
C TYR A 176 5.69 -15.81 9.26
N GLN A 177 6.87 -15.93 8.62
CA GLN A 177 7.23 -17.12 7.86
C GLN A 177 7.30 -18.38 8.73
N GLN A 178 7.79 -18.27 9.96
CA GLN A 178 7.84 -19.39 10.91
C GLN A 178 6.44 -19.85 11.31
N VAL A 179 5.50 -18.91 11.53
CA VAL A 179 4.10 -19.23 11.78
C VAL A 179 3.51 -19.94 10.57
N LEU A 180 3.67 -19.39 9.36
CA LEU A 180 3.12 -19.96 8.14
C LEU A 180 3.59 -21.40 7.88
N ARG A 181 4.88 -21.70 8.10
CA ARG A 181 5.45 -23.04 7.92
C ARG A 181 4.90 -24.09 8.88
N ARG A 182 4.34 -23.68 10.02
CA ARG A 182 3.75 -24.58 11.02
C ARG A 182 2.28 -24.89 10.75
N LEU A 183 1.64 -24.13 9.88
CA LEU A 183 0.22 -24.31 9.58
C LEU A 183 0.03 -25.44 8.55
N PRO A 184 -1.00 -26.27 8.73
CA PRO A 184 -1.35 -27.25 7.72
C PRO A 184 -1.76 -26.55 6.43
N ILE A 185 -1.43 -27.16 5.29
CA ILE A 185 -1.92 -26.68 4.00
C ILE A 185 -3.43 -26.96 3.95
N PRO A 186 -4.27 -25.95 3.65
CA PRO A 186 -5.70 -26.16 3.51
C PRO A 186 -5.97 -27.05 2.30
N ASP A 187 -6.81 -28.07 2.47
CA ASP A 187 -7.07 -29.14 1.49
C ASP A 187 -5.78 -29.71 0.84
N PRO A 188 -5.04 -30.59 1.54
CA PRO A 188 -3.80 -31.20 1.03
C PRO A 188 -3.99 -32.08 -0.22
N GLN A 189 -5.23 -32.45 -0.56
CA GLN A 189 -5.53 -33.19 -1.78
C GLN A 189 -5.49 -32.26 -2.99
N GLN A 190 -6.00 -31.02 -2.83
CA GLN A 190 -6.02 -30.01 -3.89
C GLN A 190 -4.72 -29.21 -3.96
N TYR A 191 -4.13 -28.83 -2.82
CA TYR A 191 -2.97 -27.96 -2.76
C TYR A 191 -1.74 -28.67 -2.15
N LYS A 192 -0.56 -28.37 -2.69
CA LYS A 192 0.74 -28.90 -2.25
C LYS A 192 1.65 -27.85 -1.65
N GLU A 193 1.35 -26.58 -1.88
CA GLU A 193 2.16 -25.48 -1.41
C GLU A 193 1.29 -24.30 -1.00
N MET A 194 1.63 -23.68 0.14
CA MET A 194 1.04 -22.45 0.64
C MET A 194 2.11 -21.39 0.81
N ARG A 195 1.96 -20.26 0.11
CA ARG A 195 2.86 -19.11 0.18
C ARG A 195 2.11 -17.86 0.61
N SER A 196 2.70 -17.13 1.54
CA SER A 196 2.21 -15.83 1.98
C SER A 196 3.37 -15.04 2.56
N TYR A 197 3.36 -13.72 2.40
CA TYR A 197 4.49 -12.88 2.79
C TYR A 197 4.02 -11.62 3.51
N ALA A 198 4.67 -11.28 4.62
CA ALA A 198 4.62 -9.95 5.18
C ALA A 198 5.63 -9.08 4.39
N ARG A 199 5.14 -8.06 3.69
CA ARG A 199 5.97 -7.19 2.83
C ARG A 199 5.90 -5.76 3.35
N THR A 200 6.97 -5.00 3.12
CA THR A 200 6.89 -3.54 3.27
C THR A 200 5.97 -2.97 2.19
N LEU A 201 5.41 -1.77 2.41
CA LEU A 201 4.49 -1.15 1.46
C LEU A 201 5.08 -1.04 0.04
N LEU A 202 6.36 -0.64 -0.05
CA LEU A 202 7.07 -0.55 -1.33
C LEU A 202 7.22 -1.94 -1.98
N ALA A 203 7.72 -2.94 -1.23
CA ALA A 203 7.92 -4.28 -1.77
C ALA A 203 6.59 -4.95 -2.19
N HIS A 204 5.49 -4.59 -1.52
CA HIS A 204 4.15 -5.04 -1.89
C HIS A 204 3.70 -4.41 -3.22
N TYR A 205 3.84 -3.08 -3.36
CA TYR A 205 3.46 -2.37 -4.58
C TYR A 205 4.24 -2.86 -5.82
N MET A 206 5.53 -3.18 -5.64
CA MET A 206 6.34 -3.76 -6.70
C MET A 206 5.88 -5.18 -7.06
N ALA A 207 5.68 -6.05 -6.07
CA ALA A 207 5.23 -7.42 -6.30
C ALA A 207 3.84 -7.49 -6.96
N SER A 208 2.96 -6.51 -6.73
CA SER A 208 1.66 -6.46 -7.41
C SER A 208 1.75 -6.14 -8.91
N ARG A 209 2.87 -5.61 -9.40
CA ARG A 209 3.05 -5.34 -10.84
C ARG A 209 3.55 -6.53 -11.63
N ASP A 210 4.30 -7.43 -11.01
CA ASP A 210 5.00 -8.52 -11.70
C ASP A 210 4.22 -9.83 -11.79
N ASN A 211 2.98 -9.90 -11.28
CA ASN A 211 2.13 -11.11 -11.22
C ASN A 211 2.77 -12.36 -10.56
N ASP A 212 4.03 -12.29 -10.13
CA ASP A 212 4.76 -13.40 -9.56
C ASP A 212 5.09 -13.16 -8.09
N ALA A 213 4.50 -13.98 -7.23
CA ALA A 213 4.49 -13.81 -5.78
C ALA A 213 5.86 -14.06 -5.11
N ASP A 214 6.88 -14.46 -5.86
CA ASP A 214 8.17 -14.95 -5.35
C ASP A 214 9.30 -13.92 -5.36
N GLN A 215 9.18 -12.81 -6.10
CA GLN A 215 10.29 -11.86 -6.16
C GLN A 215 10.26 -10.92 -4.95
N SER A 216 10.98 -11.34 -3.90
CA SER A 216 11.47 -10.47 -2.83
C SER A 216 12.75 -9.70 -3.23
N GLY A 217 13.03 -9.58 -4.54
CA GLY A 217 14.26 -8.98 -5.08
C GLY A 217 14.13 -7.56 -5.66
N ASP A 218 12.93 -7.02 -5.79
CA ASP A 218 12.69 -5.90 -6.70
C ASP A 218 13.07 -4.50 -6.21
N ALA A 219 13.27 -4.31 -4.90
CA ALA A 219 13.85 -3.05 -4.42
C ALA A 219 15.21 -2.80 -5.09
N ALA A 220 15.97 -3.87 -5.39
CA ALA A 220 17.22 -3.77 -6.14
C ALA A 220 16.98 -3.39 -7.60
N ALA A 221 15.96 -3.94 -8.27
CA ALA A 221 15.60 -3.59 -9.65
C ALA A 221 15.15 -2.12 -9.77
N PHE A 222 14.37 -1.61 -8.82
CA PHE A 222 14.03 -0.19 -8.74
C PHE A 222 15.27 0.69 -8.60
N TRP A 223 16.16 0.34 -7.66
CA TRP A 223 17.43 1.06 -7.49
C TRP A 223 18.32 0.98 -8.74
N GLN A 224 18.35 -0.15 -9.44
CA GLN A 224 19.07 -0.31 -10.71
C GLN A 224 18.50 0.60 -11.81
N CYS A 225 17.17 0.71 -11.94
CA CYS A 225 16.52 1.62 -12.88
C CYS A 225 16.84 3.09 -12.57
N TRP A 226 16.78 3.50 -11.29
CA TRP A 226 17.14 4.86 -10.88
C TRP A 226 18.62 5.17 -11.08
N LEU A 227 19.50 4.20 -10.81
CA LEU A 227 20.93 4.32 -11.10
C LEU A 227 21.19 4.46 -12.61
N GLY A 228 20.52 3.65 -13.44
CA GLY A 228 20.61 3.75 -14.90
C GLY A 228 20.10 5.09 -15.44
N LEU A 229 18.99 5.59 -14.90
CA LEU A 229 18.45 6.90 -15.24
C LEU A 229 19.41 8.02 -14.80
N GLY A 230 19.94 7.95 -13.58
CA GLY A 230 20.93 8.90 -13.07
C GLY A 230 22.20 8.95 -13.93
N PHE A 231 22.67 7.79 -14.38
CA PHE A 231 23.79 7.69 -15.32
C PHE A 231 23.46 8.35 -16.67
N LEU A 232 22.24 8.15 -17.20
CA LEU A 232 21.80 8.81 -18.44
C LEU A 232 21.77 10.34 -18.29
N PHE A 233 21.30 10.87 -17.16
CA PHE A 233 21.33 12.31 -16.90
C PHE A 233 22.76 12.86 -16.75
N MET A 234 23.70 12.07 -16.20
CA MET A 234 25.12 12.44 -16.16
C MET A 234 25.77 12.54 -17.54
N LEU A 235 25.20 11.94 -18.59
CA LEU A 235 25.69 12.10 -19.96
C LEU A 235 25.37 13.50 -20.54
N LEU A 236 24.35 14.20 -20.04
CA LEU A 236 24.00 15.55 -20.53
C LEU A 236 25.15 16.55 -20.36
N PRO A 237 25.79 16.68 -19.17
CA PRO A 237 27.02 17.48 -19.02
C PRO A 237 28.16 17.06 -19.94
N VAL A 238 28.34 15.74 -20.16
CA VAL A 238 29.42 15.22 -21.01
C VAL A 238 29.21 15.64 -22.46
N LEU A 239 28.00 15.50 -22.99
CA LEU A 239 27.67 15.95 -24.34
C LEU A 239 27.84 17.45 -24.50
N ASN A 240 27.48 18.23 -23.49
CA ASN A 240 27.70 19.68 -23.49
C ASN A 240 29.21 20.01 -23.51
N LEU A 241 30.01 19.30 -22.71
CA LEU A 241 31.46 19.47 -22.70
C LEU A 241 32.09 19.11 -24.05
N VAL A 242 31.63 18.03 -24.70
CA VAL A 242 32.05 17.66 -26.05
C VAL A 242 31.70 18.77 -27.04
N ASN A 243 30.48 19.31 -27.00
CA ASN A 243 30.06 20.41 -27.88
C ASN A 243 30.93 21.67 -27.70
N ILE A 244 31.21 22.07 -26.46
CA ILE A 244 32.10 23.21 -26.16
C ILE A 244 33.53 22.94 -26.66
N ASN A 245 34.06 21.73 -26.43
CA ASN A 245 35.42 21.37 -26.88
C ASN A 245 35.53 21.33 -28.40
N VAL A 246 34.50 20.81 -29.10
CA VAL A 246 34.44 20.80 -30.56
C VAL A 246 34.37 22.24 -31.10
N SER A 247 33.51 23.10 -30.55
CA SER A 247 33.40 24.51 -30.93
C SER A 247 34.73 25.26 -30.76
N ARG A 248 35.41 25.11 -29.62
CA ARG A 248 36.75 25.71 -29.38
C ARG A 248 37.81 25.18 -30.33
N THR A 249 37.75 23.90 -30.69
CA THR A 249 38.69 23.30 -31.64
C THR A 249 38.46 23.84 -33.05
N LEU A 250 37.20 24.05 -33.45
CA LEU A 250 36.84 24.67 -34.73
C LEU A 250 37.29 26.14 -34.80
N GLU A 251 37.12 26.92 -33.72
CA GLU A 251 37.65 28.29 -33.64
C GLU A 251 39.17 28.31 -33.80
N ARG A 252 39.89 27.38 -33.16
CA ARG A 252 41.34 27.23 -33.27
C ARG A 252 41.80 26.60 -34.59
N ALA A 253 40.90 25.94 -35.34
CA ALA A 253 41.27 25.25 -36.59
C ALA A 253 41.77 26.23 -37.66
N ALA A 254 41.19 27.43 -37.72
CA ALA A 254 41.65 28.50 -38.62
C ALA A 254 43.06 28.97 -38.26
N GLU A 255 43.34 29.18 -36.96
CA GLU A 255 44.67 29.56 -36.45
C GLU A 255 45.71 28.47 -36.71
N ILE A 256 45.35 27.20 -36.46
CA ILE A 256 46.19 26.03 -36.73
C ILE A 256 46.49 25.91 -38.23
N GLY A 257 45.51 26.18 -39.10
CA GLY A 257 45.65 26.18 -40.56
C GLY A 257 46.66 27.21 -41.05
N VAL A 258 46.59 28.45 -40.54
CA VAL A 258 47.56 29.50 -40.82
C VAL A 258 48.96 29.10 -40.33
N ARG A 259 49.09 28.63 -39.08
CA ARG A 259 50.40 28.19 -38.53
C ARG A 259 51.02 27.03 -39.31
N LYS A 260 50.20 26.08 -39.79
CA LYS A 260 50.67 25.00 -40.68
C LYS A 260 51.18 25.53 -42.03
N ALA A 261 50.50 26.51 -42.63
CA ALA A 261 50.96 27.13 -43.89
C ALA A 261 52.33 27.83 -43.74
N PHE A 262 52.63 28.34 -42.54
CA PHE A 262 53.93 28.92 -42.18
C PHE A 262 54.95 27.90 -41.61
N GLY A 263 54.67 26.59 -41.68
CA GLY A 263 55.66 25.54 -41.37
C GLY A 263 55.70 25.03 -39.93
N ALA A 264 54.67 25.28 -39.11
CA ALA A 264 54.60 24.72 -37.76
C ALA A 264 54.38 23.19 -37.76
N THR A 265 55.21 22.46 -37.01
CA THR A 265 55.12 21.00 -36.83
C THR A 265 54.04 20.59 -35.82
N ALA A 266 53.41 19.43 -36.03
CA ALA A 266 52.23 18.95 -35.29
C ALA A 266 52.39 18.91 -33.77
N GLY A 267 53.60 18.69 -33.24
CA GLY A 267 53.88 18.66 -31.81
C GLY A 267 53.78 20.02 -31.09
N ARG A 268 53.82 21.14 -31.82
CA ARG A 268 53.70 22.50 -31.26
C ARG A 268 52.27 23.05 -31.29
N LEU A 269 51.30 22.28 -31.80
CA LEU A 269 49.91 22.69 -32.04
C LEU A 269 48.90 22.03 -31.06
N VAL A 270 49.34 21.05 -30.27
CA VAL A 270 48.49 20.27 -29.33
C VAL A 270 48.74 20.65 -27.87
N GLY A 271 49.41 21.78 -27.61
CA GLY A 271 49.57 22.37 -26.28
C GLY A 271 48.43 23.31 -25.94
#